data_AF-A0A2T0M554-F1
#
_entry.id   AF-A0A2T0M554-F1
#
_cell.length_a   1.000
_cell.length_b   1.000
_cell.length_c   1.000
_cell.angle_alpha   90.00
_cell.angle_beta   90.00
_cell.angle_gamma   90.00
#
_symmetry.space_group_name_H-M   'P 1'
#
loop_
_entity.id
_entity.type
_entity.pdbx_description
1 polymer ?
#
loop_
_entity_poly.entity_id
_entity_poly.type
_entity_poly.pdbx_seq_one_letter_code
_entity_poly.pdbx_strand_id
1 'polypeptide(L)'
;MPVQKRGQARLSDDQHTYNKVLRGLRGVGEGANALLTVTFKALRRVSLDPWRIGQIVRAALVLLYREHEWTISASHNAIFGY
;
A
#
# COMPACT_ATOMS: atom_id res chain seq x y z
N MET A 1 -6.61 22.23 -19.88
CA MET A 1 -6.96 23.37 -19.01
C MET A 1 -6.01 23.38 -17.81
N PRO A 2 -5.19 24.42 -17.59
CA PRO A 2 -4.36 24.50 -16.38
C PRO A 2 -5.24 24.81 -15.17
N VAL A 3 -5.14 23.98 -14.12
CA VAL A 3 -5.85 24.21 -12.85
C VAL A 3 -5.21 25.39 -12.13
N GLN A 4 -5.92 26.52 -12.08
CA GLN A 4 -5.55 27.69 -11.29
C GLN A 4 -5.59 27.33 -9.80
N LYS A 5 -4.44 27.40 -9.11
CA LYS A 5 -4.41 27.28 -7.64
C LYS A 5 -5.09 28.52 -7.06
N ARG A 6 -6.40 28.41 -6.78
CA ARG A 6 -7.13 29.43 -6.02
C ARG A 6 -6.46 29.60 -4.65
N GLY A 7 -6.33 30.86 -4.24
CA GLY A 7 -5.39 31.34 -3.23
C GLY A 7 -5.18 30.42 -2.04
N GLN A 8 -3.92 30.27 -1.65
CA GLN A 8 -3.54 29.62 -0.39
C GLN A 8 -4.12 30.45 0.75
N ALA A 9 -5.33 30.12 1.19
CA ALA A 9 -5.78 30.49 2.52
C ALA A 9 -4.70 30.00 3.50
N ARG A 10 -4.21 30.90 4.37
CA ARG A 10 -3.25 30.55 5.42
C ARG A 10 -3.84 29.37 6.20
N LEU A 11 -3.27 28.19 6.02
CA LEU A 11 -3.70 26.99 6.71
C LEU A 11 -3.51 27.24 8.21
N SER A 12 -4.57 27.07 9.00
CA SER A 12 -4.43 27.06 10.47
C SER A 12 -3.44 25.97 10.88
N ASP A 13 -2.79 26.11 12.04
CA ASP A 13 -1.85 25.11 12.57
C ASP A 13 -2.49 23.70 12.63
N ASP A 14 -3.77 23.63 12.97
CA ASP A 14 -4.58 22.40 12.96
C ASP A 14 -4.69 21.78 11.55
N GLN A 15 -4.85 22.61 10.53
CA GLN A 15 -4.93 22.13 9.14
C GLN A 15 -3.56 21.66 8.65
N HIS A 16 -2.47 22.28 9.09
CA HIS A 16 -1.12 21.81 8.82
C HIS A 16 -0.86 20.45 9.47
N THR A 17 -1.22 20.30 10.74
CA THR A 17 -1.10 19.05 11.49
C THR A 17 -1.94 17.94 10.86
N TYR A 18 -3.21 18.21 10.56
CA TYR A 18 -4.09 17.26 9.88
C TYR A 18 -3.53 16.82 8.53
N ASN A 19 -3.09 17.77 7.69
CA ASN A 19 -2.52 17.44 6.38
C ASN A 19 -1.21 16.66 6.49
N LYS A 20 -0.40 16.90 7.52
CA LYS A 20 0.83 16.15 7.78
C LYS A 20 0.52 14.68 8.13
N VAL A 21 -0.45 14.45 9.02
CA VAL A 21 -0.92 13.10 9.36
C VAL A 21 -1.51 12.40 8.14
N LEU A 22 -2.38 13.09 7.39
CA LEU A 22 -3.00 12.54 6.19
C LEU A 22 -1.97 12.16 5.12
N ARG A 23 -0.93 12.97 4.93
CA ARG A 23 0.18 12.66 4.01
C ARG A 23 0.99 11.46 4.46
N GLY A 24 1.28 11.35 5.76
CA GLY A 24 1.97 10.19 6.32
C GLY A 24 1.17 8.90 6.10
N LEU A 25 -0.13 8.94 6.39
CA LEU A 25 -1.03 7.80 6.17
C LEU A 25 -1.11 7.40 4.69
N ARG A 26 -1.20 8.39 3.78
CA ARG A 26 -1.20 8.13 2.33
C ARG A 26 0.11 7.50 1.86
N GLY A 27 1.26 7.98 2.33
CA GLY A 27 2.56 7.41 1.95
C GLY A 27 2.68 5.92 2.33
N VAL A 28 2.21 5.55 3.52
CA VAL A 28 2.16 4.14 3.94
C VAL A 28 1.20 3.32 3.06
N GLY A 29 0.02 3.87 2.76
CA GLY A 29 -0.96 3.22 1.89
C GLY A 29 -0.46 3.03 0.44
N GLU A 30 0.19 4.05 -0.12
CA GLU A 30 0.78 4.02 -1.46
C GLU A 30 1.92 3.00 -1.53
N GLY A 31 2.79 2.96 -0.51
CA GLY A 31 3.88 1.97 -0.42
C GLY A 31 3.37 0.53 -0.33
N ALA A 32 2.37 0.27 0.51
CA ALA A 32 1.73 -1.04 0.59
C ALA A 32 1.06 -1.43 -0.74
N ASN A 33 0.38 -0.47 -1.39
CA ASN A 33 -0.25 -0.70 -2.70
C ASN A 33 0.79 -0.99 -3.79
N ALA A 34 1.93 -0.30 -3.79
CA ALA A 34 3.01 -0.55 -4.73
C ALA A 34 3.57 -1.97 -4.57
N LEU A 35 3.83 -2.41 -3.34
CA LEU A 35 4.29 -3.77 -3.05
C LEU A 35 3.30 -4.82 -3.58
N LEU A 36 2.02 -4.68 -3.22
CA LEU A 36 0.97 -5.61 -3.65
C LEU A 36 0.76 -5.62 -5.16
N THR A 37 0.88 -4.47 -5.82
CA THR A 37 0.71 -4.34 -7.27
C THR A 37 1.89 -4.95 -8.04
N VAL A 38 3.09 -4.92 -7.46
CA VAL A 38 4.29 -5.59 -8.00
C VAL A 38 4.16 -7.11 -7.82
N THR A 39 3.71 -7.59 -6.66
CA THR A 39 3.55 -9.03 -6.39
C THR A 39 2.36 -9.62 -7.15
N PHE A 40 1.21 -8.94 -7.17
CA PHE A 40 -0.02 -9.44 -7.77
C PHE A 40 -0.44 -8.60 -8.97
N LYS A 41 -0.12 -9.07 -10.18
CA LYS A 41 -0.52 -8.43 -11.46
C LYS A 41 -2.03 -8.22 -11.57
N ALA A 42 -2.84 -9.05 -10.91
CA ALA A 42 -4.29 -8.92 -10.85
C ALA A 42 -4.77 -7.64 -10.15
N LEU A 43 -3.99 -7.09 -9.20
CA LEU A 43 -4.37 -5.89 -8.44
C LEU A 43 -4.15 -4.59 -9.23
N ARG A 44 -3.37 -4.59 -10.32
CA ARG A 44 -3.09 -3.42 -11.17
C ARG A 44 -4.33 -2.75 -11.77
N ARG A 45 -5.45 -3.47 -11.90
CA ARG A 45 -6.69 -2.97 -12.55
C ARG A 45 -7.86 -2.88 -11.57
N VAL A 46 -7.63 -3.13 -10.28
CA VAL A 46 -8.68 -3.10 -9.27
C VAL A 46 -8.86 -1.65 -8.80
N SER A 47 -9.89 -0.99 -9.32
CA SER A 47 -10.42 0.25 -8.76
C SER A 47 -11.77 -0.10 -8.14
N LEU A 48 -11.80 -0.30 -6.83
CA LEU A 48 -13.00 -0.66 -6.08
C LEU A 48 -13.18 0.27 -4.90
N ASP A 49 -14.44 0.37 -4.47
CA ASP A 49 -14.89 1.13 -3.31
C ASP A 49 -13.87 1.07 -2.14
N PRO A 50 -13.48 2.22 -1.54
CA PRO A 50 -12.51 2.28 -0.45
C PRO A 50 -12.86 1.41 0.77
N TRP A 51 -14.13 1.07 0.98
CA TRP A 51 -14.56 0.16 2.03
C TRP A 51 -14.24 -1.31 1.71
N ARG A 52 -14.19 -1.68 0.42
CA ARG A 52 -13.89 -3.03 -0.03
C ARG A 52 -12.40 -3.27 -0.26
N ILE A 53 -11.63 -2.21 -0.54
CA ILE A 53 -10.18 -2.33 -0.78
C ILE A 53 -9.44 -2.92 0.43
N GLY A 54 -9.89 -2.62 1.66
CA GLY A 54 -9.28 -3.15 2.88
C GLY A 54 -9.36 -4.68 2.96
N GLN A 55 -10.48 -5.27 2.53
CA GLN A 55 -10.66 -6.73 2.53
C GLN A 55 -9.77 -7.41 1.48
N ILE A 56 -9.60 -6.78 0.31
CA ILE A 56 -8.72 -7.27 -0.76
C ILE A 56 -7.25 -7.19 -0.31
N VAL A 57 -6.84 -6.07 0.29
CA VAL A 57 -5.50 -5.90 0.85
C VAL A 57 -5.21 -6.94 1.92
N ARG A 58 -6.16 -7.21 2.83
CA ARG A 58 -6.01 -8.23 3.86
C ARG A 58 -5.81 -9.63 3.26
N ALA A 59 -6.61 -10.01 2.26
CA ALA A 59 -6.46 -11.29 1.57
C ALA A 59 -5.11 -11.38 0.82
N ALA A 60 -4.72 -10.30 0.14
CA ALA A 60 -3.45 -10.24 -0.58
C ALA A 60 -2.24 -10.32 0.37
N LEU A 61 -2.32 -9.72 1.55
CA LEU A 61 -1.29 -9.84 2.60
C LEU A 61 -1.16 -11.27 3.13
N VAL A 62 -2.27 -11.98 3.33
CA VAL A 62 -2.24 -13.39 3.74
C VAL A 62 -1.58 -14.25 2.65
N LEU A 63 -1.92 -14.03 1.38
CA LEU A 63 -1.29 -14.72 0.26
C LEU A 63 0.22 -14.41 0.16
N LEU A 64 0.58 -13.13 0.30
CA LEU A 64 1.98 -12.69 0.28
C LEU A 64 2.79 -13.33 1.41
N TYR A 65 2.25 -13.35 2.63
CA TYR A 65 2.89 -13.99 3.77
C TYR A 65 3.15 -15.47 3.51
N ARG A 66 2.16 -16.21 3.00
CA ARG A 66 2.30 -17.63 2.65
C ARG A 66 3.36 -17.89 1.58
N GLU A 67 3.41 -17.06 0.54
CA GLU A 67 4.39 -17.20 -0.54
C GLU A 67 5.82 -16.93 -0.05
N HIS A 68 6.00 -15.92 0.83
CA HIS A 68 7.28 -15.67 1.49
C HIS A 68 7.69 -16.80 2.44
N GLU A 69 6.78 -17.34 3.25
CA GLU A 69 7.06 -18.49 4.10
C GLU A 69 7.51 -19.72 3.30
N TRP A 70 6.82 -20.00 2.19
CA TRP A 70 7.19 -21.10 1.29
C TRP A 70 8.57 -20.90 0.67
N THR A 71 8.86 -19.67 0.21
CA THR A 71 10.17 -19.32 -0.38
C THR A 71 11.29 -19.43 0.64
N ILE A 72 11.07 -18.97 1.87
CA ILE A 72 12.05 -19.06 2.96
C ILE A 72 12.27 -20.51 3.36
N SER A 73 11.22 -21.33 3.46
CA SER A 73 11.32 -22.75 3.78
C SER A 73 12.01 -23.55 2.67
N ALA A 74 11.68 -23.29 1.40
CA ALA A 74 12.33 -23.91 0.25
C ALA A 74 13.82 -23.56 0.18
N SER A 75 14.19 -22.31 0.51
CA SER A 75 15.57 -21.85 0.56
C SER A 75 16.34 -22.44 1.74
N HIS A 76 15.72 -22.56 2.93
CA HIS A 76 16.34 -23.24 4.09
C HIS A 76 16.58 -24.73 3.79
N ASN A 77 15.65 -25.42 3.13
CA ASN A 77 15.84 -26.82 2.75
C ASN A 77 16.93 -26.99 1.67
N ALA A 78 17.04 -26.05 0.71
CA ALA A 78 18.09 -26.08 -0.32
C ALA A 78 19.49 -25.72 0.21
N ILE A 79 19.57 -24.95 1.31
CA ILE A 79 20.85 -24.51 1.91
C ILE A 79 21.32 -25.46 3.02
N PHE A 80 20.41 -26.01 3.82
CA PHE A 80 20.73 -26.91 4.95
C PHE A 80 20.43 -28.40 4.68
N GLY A 81 19.91 -28.74 3.51
CA GLY A 81 19.65 -30.11 3.09
C GLY A 81 20.85 -30.75 2.39
N TYR A 82 21.94 -30.97 3.14
CA TYR A 82 23.00 -31.94 2.85
C TYR A 82 23.49 -32.54 4.18
#